data_AF-A0A3M8TQJ9-F1
#
_entry.id   AF-A0A3M8TQJ9-F1
#
_cell.length_a   1.000
_cell.length_b   1.000
_cell.length_c   1.000
_cell.angle_alpha   90.00
_cell.angle_beta   90.00
_cell.angle_gamma   90.00
#
_symmetry.space_group_name_H-M   'P 1'
#
loop_
_entity.id
_entity.type
_entity.pdbx_description
1 polymer ?
#
loop_
_entity_poly.entity_id
_entity_poly.type
_entity_poly.pdbx_seq_one_letter_code
_entity_poly.pdbx_strand_id
1 'polypeptide(L)' 'DWLPALAAALGAPAPSLAATAGREGWERGADNTLARRLGWRPDHPTWRTGFHHQRQP' A
#
# COMPACT_ATOMS: atom_id res chain seq x y z
N ASP A 1 4.12 -5.09 7.46
CA ASP A 1 3.34 -5.95 6.54
C ASP A 1 3.37 -5.54 5.06
N TRP A 2 3.25 -4.26 4.72
CA TRP A 2 3.21 -3.82 3.32
C TRP A 2 4.50 -4.14 2.54
N LEU A 3 5.66 -4.06 3.20
CA LEU A 3 6.97 -4.21 2.55
C LEU A 3 7.19 -5.65 2.01
N PRO A 4 6.96 -6.73 2.79
CA PRO A 4 6.95 -8.08 2.23
C PRO A 4 5.95 -8.27 1.08
N ALA A 5 4.75 -7.70 1.19
CA ALA A 5 3.73 -7.81 0.14
C ALA A 5 4.16 -7.11 -1.16
N LEU A 6 4.79 -5.94 -1.06
CA LEU A 6 5.35 -5.24 -2.21
C LEU A 6 6.49 -6.01 -2.87
N ALA A 7 7.43 -6.54 -2.07
CA ALA A 7 8.54 -7.34 -2.59
C ALA A 7 8.04 -8.56 -3.39
N ALA A 8 7.03 -9.27 -2.86
CA ALA A 8 6.38 -10.37 -3.56
C ALA A 8 5.73 -9.94 -4.87
N ALA A 9 4.99 -8.81 -4.89
CA ALA A 9 4.35 -8.30 -6.09
C ALA A 9 5.34 -7.89 -7.19
N LEU A 10 6.54 -7.42 -6.81
CA LEU A 10 7.59 -7.04 -7.74
C LEU A 10 8.46 -8.22 -8.20
N GLY A 11 8.36 -9.38 -7.53
CA GLY A 11 9.28 -10.51 -7.73
C GLY A 11 10.68 -10.26 -7.15
N ALA A 12 10.78 -9.37 -6.16
CA ALA A 12 12.03 -9.04 -5.47
C ALA A 12 12.27 -9.99 -4.28
N PRO A 13 13.54 -10.16 -3.84
CA PRO A 13 13.85 -10.88 -2.61
C PRO A 13 13.12 -10.31 -1.40
N ALA A 14 12.77 -11.17 -0.45
CA ALA A 14 12.17 -10.72 0.81
C ALA A 14 13.14 -9.79 1.57
N PRO A 15 12.65 -8.68 2.16
CA PRO A 15 13.49 -7.76 2.91
C PRO A 15 14.11 -8.45 4.15
N SER A 16 15.37 -8.12 4.46
CA SER A 16 16.10 -8.68 5.61
C SER A 16 15.72 -8.05 6.97
N LEU A 17 15.09 -6.88 6.96
CA LEU A 17 14.68 -6.18 8.17
C LEU A 17 13.31 -6.64 8.67
N ALA A 18 13.24 -6.95 9.96
CA ALA A 18 11.98 -7.03 10.69
C ALA A 18 11.31 -5.65 10.62
N ALA A 19 10.26 -5.53 9.80
CA ALA A 19 9.52 -4.29 9.61
C ALA A 19 8.70 -3.98 10.87
N THR A 20 9.34 -3.50 11.92
CA THR A 20 8.68 -3.05 13.16
C THR A 20 9.51 -1.95 13.82
N ALA A 21 9.43 -0.74 13.28
CA ALA A 21 9.04 0.36 14.15
C ALA A 21 7.51 0.39 14.11
N GLY A 22 6.85 0.47 15.27
CA GLY A 22 5.40 0.66 15.30
C GLY A 22 5.01 1.97 14.60
N ARG A 23 3.71 2.21 14.43
CA ARG A 23 3.22 3.49 13.91
C ARG A 23 3.77 4.63 14.76
N GLU A 24 4.56 5.51 14.18
CA GLU A 24 5.03 6.70 14.88
C GLU A 24 3.87 7.67 15.13
N GLY A 25 3.96 8.47 16.21
CA GLY A 25 2.87 9.36 16.61
C GLY A 25 2.49 10.41 15.56
N TRP A 26 3.42 10.74 14.65
CA TRP A 26 3.21 11.67 13.54
C TRP A 26 2.59 11.02 12.30
N GLU A 27 2.59 9.69 12.18
CA GLU A 27 2.05 9.01 11.01
C GLU A 27 0.56 9.28 10.89
N ARG A 28 0.11 9.75 9.73
CA ARG A 28 -1.31 9.95 9.42
C ARG A 28 -1.69 9.05 8.25
N GLY A 29 -2.86 8.41 8.37
CA GLY A 29 -3.51 7.80 7.22
C GLY A 29 -4.05 8.86 6.27
N ALA A 30 -4.31 8.49 5.02
CA ALA A 30 -5.00 9.34 4.07
C ALA A 30 -6.52 9.38 4.34
N ASP A 31 -7.10 10.57 4.40
CA ASP A 31 -8.55 10.75 4.39
C ASP A 31 -9.02 11.08 2.96
N ASN A 32 -9.77 10.16 2.37
CA ASN A 32 -10.33 10.28 1.02
C ASN A 32 -11.83 10.59 1.02
N THR A 33 -12.38 11.08 2.13
CA THR A 33 -13.82 11.31 2.29
C THR A 33 -14.36 12.26 1.23
N LEU A 34 -13.68 13.38 0.96
CA LEU A 34 -14.14 14.34 -0.04
C LEU A 34 -14.16 13.74 -1.45
N ALA A 35 -13.06 13.10 -1.86
CA ALA A 35 -12.97 12.47 -3.19
C ALA A 35 -14.10 11.44 -3.40
N ARG A 36 -14.34 10.59 -2.39
CA ARG A 36 -15.43 9.59 -2.43
C ARG A 36 -16.81 10.23 -2.49
N ARG A 37 -17.05 11.33 -1.76
CA ARG A 37 -18.31 12.10 -1.84
C ARG A 37 -18.53 12.71 -3.22
N LEU A 38 -17.46 13.03 -3.94
CA LEU A 38 -17.49 13.53 -5.32
C LEU A 38 -17.56 12.40 -6.37
N GLY A 39 -17.78 11.15 -5.95
CA GLY A 39 -17.97 10.02 -6.86
C GLY A 39 -16.67 9.32 -7.28
N TRP A 40 -15.51 9.75 -6.80
CA TRP A 40 -14.25 9.05 -7.08
C TRP A 40 -14.23 7.68 -6.38
N ARG A 41 -13.79 6.65 -7.11
CA ARG A 41 -13.59 5.29 -6.60
C ARG A 41 -12.17 4.84 -6.97
N PRO A 42 -11.38 4.33 -6.02
CA PRO A 42 -10.07 3.78 -6.36
C PRO A 42 -10.24 2.47 -7.13
N ASP A 43 -9.47 2.28 -8.20
CA ASP A 43 -9.40 1.00 -8.92
C ASP A 43 -8.84 -0.12 -8.03
N HIS A 44 -7.93 0.24 -7.13
CA HIS A 44 -7.33 -0.66 -6.15
C HIS A 44 -7.52 -0.11 -4.72
N PRO A 45 -8.57 -0.54 -3.99
CA PRO A 45 -8.95 0.04 -2.70
C PRO A 45 -7.98 -0.28 -1.56
N THR A 46 -7.09 -1.25 -1.75
CA THR A 46 -6.08 -1.64 -0.76
C THR A 46 -4.75 -1.93 -1.45
N TRP A 47 -3.63 -1.64 -0.78
CA TRP A 47 -2.30 -2.02 -1.27
C TRP A 47 -2.11 -3.54 -1.38
N ARG A 48 -2.85 -4.32 -0.56
CA ARG A 48 -2.76 -5.79 -0.55
C ARG A 48 -3.10 -6.41 -1.90
N THR A 49 -4.06 -5.83 -2.61
CA THR A 49 -4.42 -6.24 -3.96
C THR A 49 -3.78 -5.36 -5.03
N GLY A 50 -3.65 -4.05 -4.76
CA GLY A 50 -3.16 -3.08 -5.73
C GLY A 50 -1.72 -3.27 -6.18
N PHE A 51 -0.82 -3.78 -5.32
CA PHE A 51 0.58 -3.99 -5.70
C PHE A 51 0.76 -4.95 -6.88
N HIS A 52 -0.14 -5.93 -7.06
CA HIS A 52 -0.10 -6.86 -8.19
C HIS A 52 -0.32 -6.19 -9.55
N HIS A 53 -0.78 -4.94 -9.57
CA HIS A 53 -1.03 -4.17 -10.80
C HIS A 53 0.09 -3.17 -11.14
N GLN A 54 1.19 -3.12 -10.38
CA GLN A 54 2.28 -2.17 -10.65
C GLN A 54 3.06 -2.44 -11.94
N ARG A 55 2.93 -3.64 -12.51
CA ARG A 55 3.59 -4.03 -13.75
C ARG A 55 2.60 -3.92 -14.91
N GLN A 56 2.51 -2.75 -15.50
CA GLN A 56 2.11 -2.63 -16.90
C GLN A 56 3.36 -2.17 -17.69
N PRO A 57 3.69 -2.82 -18.82
CA PRO A 57 4.69 -2.31 -19.75
C PRO A 57 4.29 -0.95 -20.33
#